data_AF-A0A2N1TY63-F1
#
_entry.id   AF-A0A2N1TY63-F1
#
_cell.length_a   1.000
_cell.length_b   1.000
_cell.length_c   1.000
_cell.angle_alpha   90.00
_cell.angle_beta   90.00
_cell.angle_gamma   90.00
#
_symmetry.space_group_name_H-M   'P 1'
#
loop_
_entity.id
_entity.type
_entity.pdbx_description
1 polymer ?
#
loop_
_entity_poly.entity_id
_entity_poly.type
_entity_poly.pdbx_seq_one_letter_code
_entity_poly.pdbx_strand_id
1 'polypeptide(L)'
;MLGRDWLTHEQCRGPVILCGDFNALPSSPAYRRLSSRLRDVQTEAQDHRPQSNFFGRFPTLRIDHIFISPGLEVISIEVPCSELARLASDHLPLVTEIRM
;
A
#
# COMPACT_ATOMS: atom_id res chain seq x y z
N MET A 1 -8.56 -10.29 5.65
CA MET A 1 -7.34 -10.14 4.84
C MET A 1 -6.35 -11.30 5.02
N LEU A 2 -5.96 -11.74 6.22
CA LEU A 2 -5.09 -12.93 6.40
C LEU A 2 -5.85 -14.28 6.51
N GLY A 3 -7.18 -14.25 6.44
CA GLY A 3 -8.05 -15.43 6.59
C GLY A 3 -8.24 -16.21 5.29
N ARG A 4 -9.05 -17.27 5.38
CA ARG A 4 -9.29 -18.22 4.27
C ARG A 4 -10.01 -17.58 3.09
N ASP A 5 -10.76 -16.51 3.30
CA ASP A 5 -11.47 -15.81 2.23
C ASP A 5 -10.57 -14.83 1.45
N TRP A 6 -9.26 -14.77 1.78
CA TRP A 6 -8.31 -13.79 1.24
C TRP A 6 -6.94 -14.44 0.99
N LEU A 7 -5.89 -13.99 1.68
CA LEU A 7 -4.49 -14.39 1.43
C LEU A 7 -4.18 -15.86 1.71
N THR A 8 -5.07 -16.58 2.41
CA THR A 8 -4.89 -18.03 2.63
C THR A 8 -5.91 -18.87 1.85
N HIS A 9 -6.64 -18.25 0.91
CA HIS A 9 -7.54 -18.94 0.02
C HIS A 9 -6.76 -19.88 -0.90
N GLU A 10 -7.31 -21.05 -1.19
CA GLU A 10 -6.62 -22.09 -1.97
C GLU A 10 -6.31 -21.68 -3.42
N GLN A 11 -7.04 -20.70 -3.95
CA GLN A 11 -6.82 -20.12 -5.29
C GLN A 11 -5.77 -18.99 -5.28
N CYS A 12 -5.39 -18.46 -4.12
CA CYS A 12 -4.40 -17.39 -3.99
C CYS A 12 -2.98 -17.99 -3.91
N ARG A 13 -2.47 -18.53 -5.04
CA ARG A 13 -1.16 -19.23 -5.09
C ARG A 13 -0.09 -18.58 -5.97
N GLY A 14 -0.44 -17.55 -6.75
CA GLY A 14 0.49 -16.82 -7.62
C GLY A 14 1.09 -15.58 -6.94
N PRO A 15 1.79 -14.72 -7.71
CA PRO A 15 2.16 -13.38 -7.24
C PRO A 15 0.93 -12.64 -6.70
N VAL A 16 1.08 -11.97 -5.56
CA VAL A 16 -0.01 -11.31 -4.86
C VAL A 16 0.25 -9.81 -4.83
N ILE A 17 -0.78 -9.05 -5.16
CA ILE A 17 -0.89 -7.61 -4.86
C ILE A 17 -2.11 -7.45 -3.97
N LEU A 18 -1.92 -6.87 -2.79
CA LEU A 18 -2.98 -6.56 -1.84
C LEU A 18 -2.98 -5.04 -1.59
N CYS A 19 -4.04 -4.36 -2.01
CA CYS A 19 -4.19 -2.93 -1.88
C CYS A 19 -5.51 -2.52 -1.22
N GLY A 20 -5.53 -1.32 -0.65
CA GLY A 20 -6.74 -0.70 -0.12
C GLY A 20 -6.47 0.26 1.04
N ASP A 21 -7.55 0.81 1.59
CA ASP A 21 -7.55 1.51 2.86
C ASP A 21 -7.61 0.48 4.01
N PHE A 22 -6.58 0.44 4.84
CA PHE A 22 -6.51 -0.47 5.98
C PHE A 22 -6.90 0.21 7.30
N ASN A 23 -7.11 1.53 7.31
CA ASN A 23 -7.28 2.34 8.52
C ASN A 23 -6.21 2.04 9.58
N ALA A 24 -4.99 1.74 9.13
CA ALA A 24 -3.93 1.18 9.96
C ALA A 24 -2.60 1.88 9.69
N LEU A 25 -2.03 2.49 10.72
CA LEU A 25 -0.69 3.10 10.64
C LEU A 25 0.40 2.02 10.52
N PRO A 26 1.60 2.36 10.01
CA PRO A 26 2.75 1.45 9.98
C PRO A 26 3.14 0.87 11.36
N SER A 27 2.83 1.59 12.44
CA SER A 27 3.04 1.17 13.83
C SER A 27 1.93 0.27 14.38
N SER A 28 0.89 -0.06 13.60
CA SER A 28 -0.23 -0.88 14.06
C SER A 28 0.10 -2.39 14.04
N PRO A 29 -0.53 -3.20 14.91
CA PRO A 29 -0.39 -4.66 14.85
C PRO A 29 -0.90 -5.26 13.53
N ALA A 30 -1.94 -4.67 12.93
CA ALA A 30 -2.50 -5.12 11.67
C ALA A 30 -1.50 -4.95 10.51
N TYR A 31 -0.91 -3.77 10.40
CA TYR A 31 0.17 -3.50 9.44
C TYR A 31 1.34 -4.47 9.64
N ARG A 32 1.86 -4.59 10.87
CA ARG A 32 3.00 -5.48 11.16
C ARG A 32 2.73 -6.93 10.78
N ARG A 33 1.50 -7.42 10.95
CA ARG A 33 1.13 -8.78 10.55
C ARG A 33 1.15 -8.95 9.04
N LEU A 34 0.64 -7.98 8.28
CA LEU A 34 0.68 -8.00 6.82
C LEU A 34 2.12 -7.86 6.30
N SER A 35 2.87 -6.89 6.81
CA SER A 35 4.26 -6.63 6.42
C SER A 35 5.25 -7.73 6.84
N SER A 36 4.83 -8.65 7.72
CA SER A 36 5.62 -9.86 8.04
C SER A 36 5.56 -10.94 6.95
N ARG A 37 4.60 -10.84 6.02
CA ARG A 37 4.35 -11.84 4.97
C ARG A 37 4.45 -11.27 3.56
N LEU A 38 4.11 -10.00 3.40
CA LEU A 38 4.17 -9.26 2.16
C LEU A 38 5.07 -8.03 2.33
N ARG A 39 5.59 -7.49 1.24
CA ARG A 39 6.43 -6.29 1.22
C ARG A 39 5.57 -5.07 0.94
N ASP A 40 5.72 -4.02 1.72
CA ASP A 40 5.02 -2.76 1.45
C ASP A 40 5.79 -1.97 0.40
N VAL A 41 5.12 -1.60 -0.69
CA VAL A 41 5.76 -0.93 -1.83
C VAL A 41 6.46 0.36 -1.39
N GLN A 42 5.87 1.14 -0.49
CA GLN A 42 6.42 2.42 -0.05
C GLN A 42 7.69 2.28 0.79
N THR A 43 7.99 1.09 1.31
CA THR A 43 9.21 0.82 2.08
C THR A 43 10.21 -0.06 1.33
N GLU A 44 9.81 -0.67 0.22
CA GLU A 44 10.66 -1.57 -0.57
C GLU A 44 11.59 -0.80 -1.52
N ALA A 45 11.10 0.29 -2.12
CA ALA A 45 11.90 1.08 -3.05
C ALA A 45 12.99 1.89 -2.32
N GLN A 46 14.25 1.71 -2.71
CA GLN A 46 15.41 2.33 -2.07
C GLN A 46 15.43 3.86 -2.19
N ASP A 47 15.00 4.38 -3.35
CA ASP A 47 15.01 5.81 -3.66
C ASP A 47 13.66 6.50 -3.36
N HIS A 48 12.82 5.87 -2.52
CA HIS A 48 11.52 6.42 -2.13
C HIS A 48 11.44 6.64 -0.62
N ARG A 49 10.85 7.78 -0.23
CA ARG A 49 10.48 8.03 1.17
C ARG A 49 8.98 7.81 1.33
N PRO A 50 8.52 6.95 2.26
CA PRO A 50 7.09 6.75 2.50
C PRO A 50 6.34 8.07 2.70
N GLN A 51 5.22 8.22 2.00
CA GLN A 51 4.39 9.42 1.99
C GLN A 51 3.04 9.17 2.67
N SER A 52 2.53 10.20 3.32
CA SER A 52 1.17 10.23 3.85
C SER A 52 0.17 10.34 2.71
N ASN A 53 -0.94 9.62 2.83
CA ASN A 53 -1.99 9.54 1.81
C ASN A 53 -3.38 9.83 2.36
N PHE A 54 -3.53 10.13 3.66
CA PHE A 54 -4.82 10.46 4.25
C PHE A 54 -4.83 11.83 4.93
N PHE A 55 -6.01 12.45 4.95
CA PHE A 55 -6.29 13.87 5.11
C PHE A 55 -5.87 14.67 3.88
N GLY A 56 -6.46 14.40 2.71
CA GLY A 56 -6.05 14.90 1.39
C GLY A 56 -5.61 16.37 1.33
N ARG A 57 -6.31 17.28 2.03
CA ARG A 57 -5.91 18.71 2.10
C ARG A 57 -4.59 18.97 2.82
N PHE A 58 -4.28 18.18 3.84
CA PHE A 58 -3.04 18.21 4.63
C PHE A 58 -2.64 16.77 5.01
N PRO A 59 -2.06 15.99 4.08
CA PRO A 59 -1.83 14.58 4.29
C PRO A 59 -0.89 14.34 5.48
N THR A 60 -1.38 13.70 6.53
CA THR A 60 -0.63 13.50 7.79
C THR A 60 -0.54 12.03 8.18
N LEU A 61 -1.45 11.19 7.70
CA LEU A 61 -1.45 9.76 7.98
C LEU A 61 -1.18 8.93 6.72
N ARG A 62 -0.61 7.75 6.93
CA ARG A 62 -0.43 6.71 5.91
C ARG A 62 -1.25 5.49 6.31
N ILE A 63 -2.42 5.34 5.71
CA ILE A 63 -3.38 4.27 6.03
C ILE A 63 -3.84 3.48 4.80
N ASP A 64 -3.67 4.03 3.60
CA ASP A 64 -3.72 3.28 2.35
C ASP A 64 -2.37 2.61 2.11
N HIS A 65 -2.39 1.32 1.80
CA HIS A 65 -1.17 0.56 1.56
C HIS A 65 -1.32 -0.33 0.33
N ILE A 66 -0.21 -0.58 -0.34
CA ILE A 66 -0.09 -1.63 -1.36
C ILE A 66 1.00 -2.57 -0.87
N PHE A 67 0.64 -3.84 -0.69
CA PHE A 67 1.54 -4.91 -0.32
C PHE A 67 1.72 -5.87 -1.49
N ILE A 68 2.93 -6.34 -1.72
CA ILE A 68 3.28 -7.26 -2.79
C ILE A 68 3.93 -8.53 -2.23
N SER A 69 3.72 -9.67 -2.89
CA SER A 69 4.45 -10.89 -2.58
C SER A 69 5.94 -10.76 -2.95
N PRO A 70 6.85 -11.47 -2.26
CA PRO A 70 8.23 -11.59 -2.70
C PRO A 70 8.33 -12.03 -4.17
N GLY A 71 9.29 -11.48 -4.90
CA GLY A 71 9.51 -11.77 -6.33
C GLY A 71 8.89 -10.77 -7.29
N LEU A 72 8.00 -9.88 -6.82
CA LEU A 72 7.53 -8.72 -7.57
C LEU A 72 8.50 -7.55 -7.40
N GLU A 73 8.77 -6.82 -8.48
CA GLU A 73 9.67 -5.66 -8.50
C GLU A 73 8.85 -4.37 -8.58
N VAL A 74 9.14 -3.41 -7.68
CA VAL A 74 8.53 -2.07 -7.71
C VAL A 74 9.37 -1.18 -8.63
N ILE A 75 8.76 -0.69 -9.71
CA ILE A 75 9.43 0.14 -10.73
C ILE A 75 9.31 1.62 -10.40
N SER A 76 8.13 2.05 -9.93
CA SER A 76 7.87 3.43 -9.56
C SER A 76 6.79 3.51 -8.48
N ILE A 77 6.80 4.60 -7.72
CA ILE A 77 5.82 4.91 -6.68
C ILE A 77 5.51 6.40 -6.76
N GLU A 78 4.23 6.73 -6.75
CA GLU A 78 3.75 8.09 -6.71
C GLU A 78 2.58 8.22 -5.74
N VAL A 79 2.56 9.32 -4.98
CA VAL A 79 1.37 9.77 -4.24
C VAL A 79 0.97 11.13 -4.78
N PRO A 80 0.18 11.20 -5.87
CA PRO A 80 -0.18 12.45 -6.51
C PRO A 80 -0.91 13.38 -5.54
N CYS A 81 -0.37 14.60 -5.37
CA CYS A 81 -0.90 15.61 -4.47
C CYS A 81 -1.28 16.90 -5.21
N SER A 82 -1.80 16.80 -6.43
CA SER A 82 -2.34 17.95 -7.17
C SER A 82 -3.56 18.54 -6.44
N GLU A 83 -3.92 19.79 -6.75
CA GLU A 83 -5.13 20.40 -6.20
C GLU A 83 -6.38 19.58 -6.52
N LEU A 84 -6.46 19.08 -7.76
CA LEU A 84 -7.54 18.19 -8.19
C LEU A 84 -7.60 16.92 -7.34
N ALA A 85 -6.45 16.27 -7.07
CA ALA A 85 -6.40 15.08 -6.23
C ALA A 85 -6.87 15.36 -4.80
N ARG A 86 -6.47 16.49 -4.22
CA ARG A 86 -6.92 16.92 -2.87
C ARG A 86 -8.40 17.30 -2.79
N LEU A 87 -9.00 17.70 -3.92
CA LEU A 87 -10.44 18.01 -3.99
C LEU A 87 -11.27 16.75 -4.25
N ALA A 88 -10.72 15.80 -5.00
CA ALA A 88 -11.42 14.58 -5.40
C ALA A 88 -11.69 13.63 -4.23
N SER A 89 -10.81 13.60 -3.22
CA SER A 89 -10.97 12.75 -2.04
C SER A 89 -10.16 13.28 -0.84
N ASP A 90 -10.56 12.86 0.34
CA ASP A 90 -9.80 12.93 1.59
C ASP A 90 -8.64 11.92 1.67
N HIS A 91 -8.54 11.01 0.68
CA HIS A 91 -7.38 10.17 0.43
C HIS A 91 -6.65 10.64 -0.84
N LEU A 92 -5.33 10.66 -0.81
CA LEU A 92 -4.49 10.77 -1.99
C LEU A 92 -4.28 9.38 -2.60
N PRO A 93 -4.31 9.24 -3.94
CA PRO A 93 -4.01 7.97 -4.58
C PRO A 93 -2.58 7.51 -4.24
N LEU A 94 -2.41 6.21 -3.98
CA LEU A 94 -1.11 5.54 -3.97
C LEU A 94 -0.97 4.76 -5.27
N VAL A 95 -0.09 5.21 -6.16
CA VAL A 95 0.12 4.65 -7.49
C VAL A 95 1.49 3.97 -7.52
N THR A 96 1.57 2.80 -8.14
CA THR A 96 2.83 2.09 -8.30
C THR A 96 2.83 1.28 -9.59
N GLU A 97 3.98 1.23 -10.26
CA GLU A 97 4.22 0.34 -11.37
C GLU A 97 5.00 -0.89 -10.87
N ILE A 98 4.53 -2.09 -11.25
CA ILE A 98 5.08 -3.36 -10.79
C ILE A 98 5.47 -4.20 -12.00
N ARG A 99 6.66 -4.81 -11.94
CA ARG A 99 7.12 -5.83 -12.89
C ARG A 99 7.03 -7.21 -12.23
N MET A 100 6.60 -8.20 -13.03
CA MET A 100 6.52 -9.61 -12.67
C MET A 100 7.63 -10.42 -13.33
#